data_AF-A0A1H8BV62-F1
#
_entry.id   AF-A0A1H8BV62-F1
#
_cell.length_a   1.000
_cell.length_b   1.000
_cell.length_c   1.000
_cell.angle_alpha   90.00
_cell.angle_beta   90.00
_cell.angle_gamma   90.00
#
_symmetry.space_group_name_H-M   'P 1'
#
loop_
_entity.id
_entity.type
_entity.pdbx_description
1 polymer ?
#
loop_
_entity_poly.entity_id
_entity_poly.type
_entity_poly.pdbx_seq_one_letter_code
_entity_poly.pdbx_strand_id
1 'polypeptide(L)'
;MLSIASAPETDMVAREKELTAYLASRPIDVLLDLVDHDLLTADLARQLDRPKLTALLERRASCQGEDTDLFYAGDGESHFDGELRRQHVIYTWCTGCPVATACLERALRDKDSGGIHGGLTEQEQRDEARAHAQRLAQARTNDARIAAEESAYLRAARRAARTGAFTKATPLSIERARTAVAELSELRAARRARTGWTA
;
A
#
# COMPACT_ATOMS: atom_id res chain seq x y z
N MET A 1 27.63 38.35 6.62
CA MET A 1 27.51 37.29 5.61
C MET A 1 27.54 35.96 6.33
N LEU A 2 26.40 35.33 6.60
CA LEU A 2 26.38 33.96 7.13
C LEU A 2 26.78 33.01 6.01
N SER A 3 27.89 32.31 6.21
CA SER A 3 28.32 31.20 5.36
C SER A 3 27.37 30.04 5.60
N ILE A 4 26.50 29.78 4.62
CA ILE A 4 25.69 28.55 4.60
C ILE A 4 26.67 27.46 4.18
N ALA A 5 27.23 26.75 5.15
CA ALA A 5 27.97 25.52 4.88
C ALA A 5 27.00 24.53 4.24
N SER A 6 27.17 24.26 2.96
CA SER A 6 26.42 23.23 2.24
C SER A 6 26.71 21.90 2.94
N ALA A 7 25.68 21.28 3.53
CA ALA A 7 25.82 19.93 4.08
C ALA A 7 26.31 18.99 2.96
N PRO A 8 27.25 18.06 3.24
CA PRO A 8 27.70 17.12 2.22
C PRO A 8 26.51 16.28 1.74
N GLU A 9 26.40 16.08 0.44
CA GLU A 9 25.30 15.41 -0.26
C GLU A 9 24.91 14.03 0.33
N THR A 10 25.87 13.35 0.98
CA THR A 10 25.69 12.10 1.73
C THR A 10 24.81 12.22 2.98
N ASP A 11 24.82 13.35 3.68
CA ASP A 11 23.97 13.61 4.85
C ASP A 11 22.50 13.83 4.44
N MET A 12 22.28 14.43 3.26
CA MET A 12 20.94 14.66 2.72
C MET A 12 20.25 13.36 2.29
N VAL A 13 20.95 12.50 1.54
CA VAL A 13 20.41 11.19 1.11
C VAL A 13 20.12 10.27 2.30
N ALA A 14 20.95 10.33 3.35
CA ALA A 14 20.70 9.58 4.58
C ALA A 14 19.40 10.05 5.27
N ARG A 15 19.20 11.37 5.40
CA ARG A 15 17.98 11.95 5.98
C ARG A 15 16.73 11.62 5.17
N GLU A 16 16.82 11.62 3.84
CA GLU A 16 15.69 11.22 2.98
C GLU A 16 15.29 9.76 3.24
N LYS A 17 16.27 8.84 3.33
CA LYS A 17 16.01 7.44 3.67
C LYS A 17 15.39 7.28 5.05
N GLU A 18 15.88 8.04 6.04
CA GLU A 18 15.30 8.04 7.39
C GLU A 18 13.85 8.53 7.38
N LEU A 19 13.55 9.61 6.64
CA LEU A 19 12.18 10.12 6.48
C LEU A 19 11.27 9.09 5.80
N THR A 20 11.75 8.47 4.73
CA THR A 20 10.99 7.41 4.03
C THR A 20 10.68 6.24 4.96
N ALA A 21 11.68 5.75 5.70
CA ALA A 21 11.49 4.67 6.66
C ALA A 21 10.52 5.07 7.79
N TYR A 22 10.63 6.31 8.29
CA TYR A 22 9.72 6.86 9.29
C TYR A 22 8.29 6.88 8.77
N LEU A 23 8.04 7.48 7.61
CA LEU A 23 6.71 7.56 6.99
C LEU A 23 6.15 6.16 6.71
N ALA A 24 6.94 5.27 6.10
CA ALA A 24 6.53 3.90 5.81
C ALA A 24 6.16 3.11 7.07
N SER A 25 6.76 3.42 8.23
CA SER A 25 6.42 2.79 9.51
C SER A 25 5.12 3.29 10.15
N ARG A 26 4.59 4.45 9.71
CA ARG A 26 3.40 5.05 10.33
C ARG A 26 2.13 4.21 10.10
N PRO A 27 1.17 4.26 11.03
CA PRO A 27 -0.20 3.81 10.79
C PRO A 27 -0.82 4.47 9.55
N ILE A 28 -1.78 3.79 8.90
CA ILE A 28 -2.38 4.25 7.63
C ILE A 28 -3.01 5.65 7.77
N ASP A 29 -3.79 5.87 8.82
CA ASP A 29 -4.41 7.15 9.14
C ASP A 29 -3.39 8.28 9.26
N VAL A 30 -2.32 8.04 10.03
CA VAL A 30 -1.24 9.03 10.20
C VAL A 30 -0.47 9.25 8.89
N LEU A 31 -0.21 8.20 8.11
CA LEU A 31 0.45 8.32 6.82
C LEU A 31 -0.36 9.22 5.87
N LEU A 32 -1.68 9.03 5.81
CA LEU A 32 -2.57 9.80 4.93
C LEU A 32 -2.63 11.29 5.29
N ASP A 33 -2.48 11.62 6.57
CA ASP A 33 -2.44 13.00 7.06
C ASP A 33 -1.09 13.68 6.79
N LEU A 34 0.01 12.91 6.82
CA LEU A 34 1.36 13.43 6.66
C LEU A 34 1.85 13.49 5.21
N VAL A 35 1.41 12.55 4.36
CA VAL A 35 1.94 12.45 2.99
C VAL A 35 1.13 13.35 2.05
N ASP A 36 1.81 14.35 1.50
CA ASP A 36 1.37 15.16 0.38
C ASP A 36 2.07 14.71 -0.94
N HIS A 37 1.86 15.49 -2.02
CA HIS A 37 2.44 15.20 -3.33
C HIS A 37 3.97 15.09 -3.27
N ASP A 38 4.63 15.96 -2.52
CA ASP A 38 6.10 16.10 -2.54
C ASP A 38 6.79 15.01 -1.71
N LEU A 39 6.07 14.42 -0.76
CA LEU A 39 6.58 13.33 0.08
C LEU A 39 6.35 11.94 -0.53
N LEU A 40 5.44 11.76 -1.49
CA LEU A 40 5.14 10.46 -2.10
C LEU A 40 6.11 10.11 -3.25
N THR A 41 7.38 9.98 -2.90
CA THR A 41 8.42 9.55 -3.83
C THR A 41 8.24 8.09 -4.24
N ALA A 42 8.90 7.70 -5.34
CA ALA A 42 8.94 6.30 -5.78
C ALA A 42 9.56 5.38 -4.71
N ASP A 43 10.53 5.87 -3.92
CA ASP A 43 11.12 5.07 -2.84
C ASP A 43 10.11 4.84 -1.71
N LEU A 44 9.39 5.88 -1.28
CA LEU A 44 8.33 5.73 -0.29
C LEU A 44 7.27 4.75 -0.77
N ALA A 45 6.74 4.92 -1.98
CA ALA A 45 5.76 4.01 -2.57
C ALA A 45 6.20 2.53 -2.51
N ARG A 46 7.47 2.23 -2.84
CA ARG A 46 8.02 0.88 -2.79
C ARG A 46 8.10 0.31 -1.37
N GLN A 47 8.22 1.15 -0.34
CA GLN A 47 8.27 0.73 1.05
C GLN A 47 6.88 0.56 1.68
N LEU A 48 5.83 1.14 1.09
CA LEU A 48 4.46 0.98 1.58
C LEU A 48 3.92 -0.43 1.33
N ASP A 49 3.12 -0.93 2.26
CA ASP A 49 2.32 -2.14 2.09
C ASP A 49 1.09 -1.89 1.21
N ARG A 50 0.53 -2.97 0.64
CA ARG A 50 -0.63 -2.88 -0.25
C ARG A 50 -1.85 -2.17 0.36
N PRO A 51 -2.23 -2.36 1.64
CA PRO A 51 -3.28 -1.57 2.29
C PRO A 51 -3.01 -0.05 2.26
N LYS A 52 -1.79 0.39 2.58
CA LYS A 52 -1.40 1.82 2.51
C LYS A 52 -1.51 2.37 1.10
N LEU A 53 -0.98 1.65 0.12
CA LEU A 53 -1.10 2.03 -1.30
C LEU A 53 -2.58 2.18 -1.70
N THR A 54 -3.41 1.19 -1.36
CA THR A 54 -4.85 1.22 -1.66
C THR A 54 -5.54 2.44 -1.04
N ALA A 55 -5.28 2.71 0.24
CA ALA A 55 -5.88 3.84 0.94
C ALA A 55 -5.45 5.20 0.38
N LEU A 56 -4.19 5.34 -0.08
CA LEU A 56 -3.71 6.54 -0.76
C LEU A 56 -4.47 6.78 -2.06
N LEU A 57 -4.60 5.74 -2.90
CA LEU A 57 -5.32 5.82 -4.17
C LEU A 57 -6.78 6.23 -3.94
N GLU A 58 -7.49 5.55 -3.03
CA GLU A 58 -8.90 5.81 -2.75
C GLU A 58 -9.18 7.24 -2.25
N ARG A 59 -8.20 7.90 -1.62
CA ARG A 59 -8.39 9.20 -0.96
C ARG A 59 -7.77 10.38 -1.69
N ARG A 60 -6.78 10.14 -2.56
CA ARG A 60 -5.92 11.18 -3.11
C ARG A 60 -5.72 11.09 -4.63
N ALA A 61 -6.22 10.06 -5.31
CA ALA A 61 -6.10 9.96 -6.76
C ALA A 61 -6.91 11.06 -7.46
N SER A 62 -6.29 11.77 -8.41
CA SER A 62 -6.96 12.81 -9.18
C SER A 62 -8.10 12.28 -10.05
N CYS A 63 -8.03 11.03 -10.50
CA CYS A 63 -9.07 10.37 -11.29
C CYS A 63 -10.19 9.73 -10.45
N GLN A 64 -10.24 9.96 -9.14
CA GLN A 64 -11.25 9.37 -8.30
C GLN A 64 -12.66 9.84 -8.72
N GLY A 65 -13.55 8.89 -9.02
CA GLY A 65 -14.93 9.16 -9.43
C GLY A 65 -15.15 9.27 -10.93
N GLU A 66 -14.08 9.19 -11.72
CA GLU A 66 -14.15 9.10 -13.19
C GLU A 66 -14.54 7.70 -13.65
N ASP A 67 -15.00 7.61 -14.90
CA ASP A 67 -15.29 6.33 -15.54
C ASP A 67 -14.00 5.51 -15.74
N THR A 68 -14.01 4.27 -15.27
CA THR A 68 -12.86 3.37 -15.37
C THR A 68 -12.51 3.06 -16.82
N ASP A 69 -13.49 3.00 -17.71
CA ASP A 69 -13.29 2.58 -19.10
C ASP A 69 -12.35 3.53 -19.87
N LEU A 70 -12.23 4.79 -19.42
CA LEU A 70 -11.28 5.76 -19.99
C LEU A 70 -9.83 5.24 -19.94
N PHE A 71 -9.48 4.48 -18.90
CA PHE A 71 -8.11 4.05 -18.63
C PHE A 71 -7.71 2.78 -19.39
N TYR A 72 -8.67 2.04 -19.93
CA TYR A 72 -8.46 0.74 -20.59
C TYR A 72 -8.69 0.84 -22.10
N ALA A 73 -8.13 -0.10 -22.87
CA ALA A 73 -8.37 -0.18 -24.30
C ALA A 73 -9.84 -0.49 -24.61
N GLY A 74 -10.43 0.25 -25.53
CA GLY A 74 -11.80 0.01 -26.00
C GLY A 74 -11.90 -1.19 -26.95
N ASP A 75 -13.06 -1.83 -27.01
CA ASP A 75 -13.32 -2.91 -27.95
C ASP A 75 -13.21 -2.42 -29.41
N GLY A 76 -12.33 -3.06 -30.19
CA GLY A 76 -12.09 -2.69 -31.59
C GLY A 76 -11.39 -1.34 -31.78
N GLU A 77 -10.80 -0.78 -30.71
CA GLU A 77 -10.04 0.47 -30.75
C GLU A 77 -8.89 0.38 -31.76
N SER A 78 -8.78 1.38 -32.65
CA SER A 78 -7.66 1.47 -33.57
C SER A 78 -6.38 1.86 -32.82
N HIS A 79 -5.21 1.50 -33.37
CA HIS A 79 -3.93 1.87 -32.75
C HIS A 79 -3.80 3.39 -32.54
N PHE A 80 -4.28 4.19 -33.49
CA PHE A 80 -4.22 5.65 -33.42
C PHE A 80 -5.14 6.22 -32.35
N ASP A 81 -6.40 5.77 -32.30
CA ASP A 81 -7.37 6.23 -31.29
C ASP A 81 -6.92 5.83 -29.88
N GLY A 82 -6.40 4.62 -29.72
CA GLY A 82 -5.85 4.16 -28.45
C GLY A 82 -4.63 4.95 -27.99
N GLU A 83 -3.75 5.37 -28.90
CA GLU A 83 -2.63 6.25 -28.55
C GLU A 83 -3.12 7.62 -28.09
N LEU A 84 -4.06 8.24 -28.82
CA LEU A 84 -4.65 9.52 -28.43
C LEU A 84 -5.36 9.46 -27.07
N ARG A 85 -6.16 8.41 -26.83
CA ARG A 85 -6.83 8.18 -25.55
C ARG A 85 -5.80 8.06 -24.43
N ARG A 86 -4.75 7.25 -24.62
CA ARG A 86 -3.72 7.06 -23.60
C ARG A 86 -3.02 8.36 -23.25
N GLN A 87 -2.59 9.12 -24.26
CA GLN A 87 -1.97 10.43 -24.06
C GLN A 87 -2.90 11.41 -23.35
N HIS A 88 -4.19 11.43 -23.73
CA HIS A 88 -5.19 12.27 -23.10
C HIS A 88 -5.36 11.92 -21.62
N VAL A 89 -5.52 10.64 -21.29
CA VAL A 89 -5.68 10.18 -19.89
C VAL A 89 -4.43 10.49 -19.07
N ILE A 90 -3.23 10.20 -19.60
CA ILE A 90 -1.97 10.49 -18.92
C ILE A 90 -1.86 11.99 -18.64
N TYR A 91 -2.16 12.84 -19.62
CA TYR A 91 -2.09 14.29 -19.47
C TYR A 91 -3.13 14.83 -18.50
N THR A 92 -4.39 14.41 -18.63
CA THR A 92 -5.51 14.93 -17.84
C THR A 92 -5.46 14.46 -16.39
N TRP A 93 -5.11 13.19 -16.14
CA TRP A 93 -5.31 12.57 -14.84
C TRP A 93 -4.03 12.12 -14.14
N CYS A 94 -3.04 11.63 -14.88
CA CYS A 94 -1.83 11.09 -14.27
C CYS A 94 -0.76 12.16 -14.05
N THR A 95 -0.68 13.13 -14.95
CA THR A 95 0.29 14.23 -14.88
C THR A 95 -0.01 15.11 -13.66
N GLY A 96 0.91 15.13 -12.69
CA GLY A 96 0.72 15.87 -11.44
C GLY A 96 -0.20 15.18 -10.43
N CYS A 97 -0.62 13.92 -10.68
CA CYS A 97 -1.37 13.16 -9.69
C CYS A 97 -0.48 12.86 -8.48
N PRO A 98 -0.89 13.24 -7.25
CA PRO A 98 -0.08 13.08 -6.05
C PRO A 98 0.18 11.63 -5.68
N VAL A 99 -0.56 10.68 -6.27
CA VAL A 99 -0.40 9.25 -6.04
C VAL A 99 0.10 8.47 -7.24
N ALA A 100 0.63 9.13 -8.28
CA ALA A 100 1.08 8.45 -9.50
C ALA A 100 2.10 7.33 -9.21
N THR A 101 3.09 7.58 -8.37
CA THR A 101 4.12 6.61 -7.96
C THR A 101 3.55 5.43 -7.17
N ALA A 102 2.65 5.70 -6.22
CA ALA A 102 1.95 4.66 -5.46
C ALA A 102 0.99 3.85 -6.34
N CYS A 103 0.33 4.50 -7.30
CA CYS A 103 -0.58 3.87 -8.25
C CYS A 103 0.17 2.86 -9.12
N LEU A 104 1.30 3.28 -9.72
CA LEU A 104 2.15 2.39 -10.49
C LEU A 104 2.67 1.23 -9.64
N GLU A 105 3.21 1.50 -8.44
CA GLU A 105 3.74 0.45 -7.57
C GLU A 105 2.67 -0.60 -7.20
N ARG A 106 1.43 -0.17 -6.91
CA ARG A 106 0.31 -1.09 -6.64
C ARG A 106 -0.05 -1.91 -7.87
N ALA A 107 -0.18 -1.29 -9.04
CA ALA A 107 -0.51 -1.99 -10.29
C ALA A 107 0.55 -3.07 -10.62
N LEU A 108 1.83 -2.72 -10.51
CA LEU A 108 2.93 -3.66 -10.71
C LEU A 108 2.87 -4.84 -9.73
N ARG A 109 2.53 -4.61 -8.45
CA ARG A 109 2.37 -5.70 -7.47
C ARG A 109 1.16 -6.58 -7.76
N ASP A 110 0.04 -5.98 -8.13
CA ASP A 110 -1.20 -6.69 -8.45
C ASP A 110 -1.13 -7.43 -9.81
N LYS A 111 -0.08 -7.15 -10.61
CA LYS A 111 0.07 -7.63 -12.00
C LYS A 111 -1.08 -7.17 -12.89
N ASP A 112 -1.65 -6.01 -12.58
CA ASP A 112 -2.66 -5.37 -13.42
C ASP A 112 -1.94 -4.51 -14.46
N SER A 113 -1.88 -4.99 -15.70
CA SER A 113 -1.29 -4.27 -16.83
C SER A 113 -2.32 -3.91 -17.91
N GLY A 114 -3.62 -3.93 -17.59
CA GLY A 114 -4.68 -3.79 -18.60
C GLY A 114 -5.03 -2.34 -18.99
N GLY A 115 -4.49 -1.35 -18.29
CA GLY A 115 -4.84 0.06 -18.49
C GLY A 115 -3.69 0.99 -18.13
N ILE A 116 -3.96 2.29 -18.02
CA ILE A 116 -2.98 3.29 -17.59
C ILE A 116 -2.91 3.34 -16.07
N HIS A 117 -1.71 3.13 -15.52
CA HIS A 117 -1.45 3.23 -14.09
C HIS A 117 -0.25 4.15 -13.84
N GLY A 118 -0.42 5.15 -12.98
CA GLY A 118 0.65 6.08 -12.62
C GLY A 118 1.29 6.80 -13.82
N GLY A 119 0.54 6.97 -14.91
CA GLY A 119 1.03 7.61 -16.14
C GLY A 119 1.74 6.68 -17.12
N LEU A 120 1.84 5.37 -16.83
CA LEU A 120 2.46 4.40 -17.73
C LEU A 120 1.41 3.60 -18.49
N THR A 121 1.69 3.36 -19.77
CA THR A 121 0.96 2.42 -20.62
C THR A 121 1.20 0.97 -20.19
N GLU A 122 0.38 0.06 -20.69
CA GLU A 122 0.52 -1.38 -20.43
C GLU A 122 1.92 -1.92 -20.76
N GLN A 123 2.49 -1.46 -21.87
CA GLN A 123 3.79 -1.92 -22.34
C GLN A 123 4.91 -1.45 -21.41
N GLU A 124 4.88 -0.18 -21.01
CA GLU A 124 5.84 0.40 -20.08
C GLU A 124 5.73 -0.27 -18.69
N GLN A 125 4.51 -0.57 -18.23
CA GLN A 125 4.31 -1.36 -17.01
C GLN A 125 4.91 -2.76 -17.11
N ARG A 126 4.79 -3.42 -18.26
CA ARG A 126 5.43 -4.72 -18.50
C ARG A 126 6.96 -4.62 -18.49
N ASP A 127 7.52 -3.55 -19.03
CA ASP A 127 8.96 -3.27 -19.00
C ASP A 127 9.45 -3.03 -17.56
N GLU A 128 8.77 -2.18 -16.79
CA GLU A 128 9.04 -1.95 -15.36
C GLU A 128 8.93 -3.23 -14.52
N ALA A 129 7.88 -4.03 -14.75
CA ALA A 129 7.68 -5.30 -14.06
C ALA A 129 8.83 -6.29 -14.31
N ARG A 130 9.36 -6.32 -15.54
CA ARG A 130 10.53 -7.14 -15.89
C ARG A 130 11.80 -6.61 -15.24
N ALA A 131 12.05 -5.30 -15.33
CA ALA A 131 13.22 -4.65 -14.75
C ALA A 131 13.30 -4.85 -13.23
N HIS A 132 12.16 -4.90 -12.55
CA HIS A 132 12.07 -4.97 -11.09
C HIS A 132 11.43 -6.27 -10.56
N ALA A 133 11.49 -7.36 -11.32
CA ALA A 133 10.79 -8.62 -11.02
C ALA A 133 11.11 -9.18 -9.62
N GLN A 134 12.39 -9.19 -9.22
CA GLN A 134 12.82 -9.72 -7.91
C GLN A 134 12.29 -8.87 -6.75
N ARG A 135 12.39 -7.54 -6.84
CA ARG A 135 11.89 -6.61 -5.82
C ARG A 135 10.36 -6.75 -5.67
N LEU A 136 9.64 -6.80 -6.79
CA LEU A 136 8.18 -6.96 -6.79
C LEU A 136 7.77 -8.32 -6.22
N ALA A 137 8.52 -9.40 -6.49
CA ALA A 137 8.27 -10.69 -5.86
C ALA A 137 8.41 -10.63 -4.34
N GLN A 138 9.45 -9.95 -3.82
CA GLN A 138 9.62 -9.76 -2.38
C GLN A 138 8.48 -8.91 -1.78
N ALA A 139 8.10 -7.82 -2.45
CA ALA A 139 6.99 -6.97 -2.02
C ALA A 139 5.68 -7.75 -1.93
N ARG A 140 5.36 -8.59 -2.93
CA ARG A 140 4.19 -9.47 -2.91
C ARG A 140 4.22 -10.48 -1.76
N THR A 141 5.38 -11.06 -1.46
CA THR A 141 5.55 -11.95 -0.31
C THR A 141 5.29 -11.21 1.01
N ASN A 142 5.77 -9.97 1.13
CA ASN A 142 5.51 -9.13 2.30
C ASN A 142 4.02 -8.79 2.43
N ASP A 143 3.36 -8.41 1.33
CA ASP A 143 1.93 -8.12 1.31
C ASP A 143 1.09 -9.36 1.67
N ALA A 144 1.44 -10.53 1.13
CA ALA A 144 0.81 -11.80 1.47
C ALA A 144 0.98 -12.15 2.96
N ARG A 145 2.16 -11.91 3.53
CA ARG A 145 2.41 -12.09 4.97
C ARG A 145 1.52 -11.17 5.81
N ILE A 146 1.47 -9.87 5.49
CA ILE A 146 0.63 -8.89 6.19
C ILE A 146 -0.86 -9.30 6.14
N ALA A 147 -1.36 -9.69 4.96
CA ALA A 147 -2.73 -10.14 4.78
C ALA A 147 -3.04 -11.43 5.58
N ALA A 148 -2.10 -12.37 5.64
CA ALA A 148 -2.27 -13.61 6.40
C ALA A 148 -2.33 -13.35 7.91
N GLU A 149 -1.48 -12.45 8.41
CA GLU A 149 -1.46 -12.03 9.81
C GLU A 149 -2.77 -11.33 10.21
N GLU A 150 -3.25 -10.41 9.38
CA GLU A 150 -4.53 -9.73 9.62
C GLU A 150 -5.70 -10.73 9.63
N SER A 151 -5.71 -11.66 8.67
CA SER A 151 -6.70 -12.74 8.60
C SER A 151 -6.64 -13.66 9.83
N ALA A 152 -5.44 -13.95 10.35
CA ALA A 152 -5.27 -14.72 11.59
C ALA A 152 -5.83 -13.95 12.79
N TYR A 153 -5.50 -12.65 12.92
CA TYR A 153 -6.02 -11.78 13.97
C TYR A 153 -7.55 -11.73 13.96
N LEU A 154 -8.17 -11.48 12.80
CA LEU A 154 -9.64 -11.41 12.69
C LEU A 154 -10.32 -12.73 13.04
N ARG A 155 -9.73 -13.88 12.64
CA ARG A 155 -10.24 -15.20 13.01
C ARG A 155 -10.14 -15.44 14.52
N ALA A 156 -9.02 -15.12 15.14
CA ALA A 156 -8.85 -15.24 16.59
C ALA A 156 -9.79 -14.30 17.36
N ALA A 157 -9.91 -13.05 16.92
CA ALA A 157 -10.82 -12.07 17.51
C ALA A 157 -12.28 -12.52 17.45
N ARG A 158 -12.73 -13.07 16.31
CA ARG A 158 -14.07 -13.64 16.17
C ARG A 158 -14.29 -14.84 17.09
N ARG A 159 -13.31 -15.74 17.23
CA ARG A 159 -13.40 -16.86 18.18
C ARG A 159 -13.53 -16.35 19.61
N ALA A 160 -12.68 -15.43 20.03
CA ALA A 160 -12.72 -14.84 21.36
C ALA A 160 -14.04 -14.09 21.62
N ALA A 161 -14.58 -13.36 20.64
CA ALA A 161 -15.87 -12.68 20.80
C ALA A 161 -17.04 -13.65 21.01
N ARG A 162 -17.00 -14.81 20.33
CA ARG A 162 -18.05 -15.84 20.46
C ARG A 162 -18.06 -16.56 21.81
N THR A 163 -17.00 -16.47 22.60
CA THR A 163 -16.96 -17.14 23.91
C THR A 163 -17.84 -16.45 24.94
N GLY A 164 -18.20 -15.18 24.74
CA GLY A 164 -19.23 -14.49 25.52
C GLY A 164 -20.68 -14.89 25.18
N ALA A 165 -20.88 -15.70 24.13
CA ALA A 165 -22.21 -16.12 23.67
C ALA A 165 -22.70 -17.46 24.28
N PHE A 166 -21.94 -18.07 25.19
CA PHE A 166 -22.37 -19.31 25.86
C PHE A 166 -23.49 -19.00 26.87
N THR A 167 -24.69 -19.53 26.63
CA THR A 167 -25.84 -19.37 27.55
C THR A 167 -25.67 -20.13 28.87
N LYS A 168 -24.78 -21.14 28.91
CA LYS A 168 -24.37 -21.87 30.12
C LYS A 168 -22.88 -22.18 30.08
N ALA A 169 -22.18 -21.91 31.18
CA ALA A 169 -20.76 -22.22 31.32
C ALA A 169 -20.56 -23.70 31.69
N THR A 170 -19.90 -24.44 30.81
CA THR A 170 -19.36 -25.80 31.04
C THR A 170 -17.83 -25.75 31.13
N PRO A 171 -17.17 -26.74 31.76
CA PRO A 171 -15.70 -26.79 31.81
C PRO A 171 -15.05 -26.67 30.42
N LEU A 172 -15.57 -27.39 29.42
CA LEU A 172 -15.08 -27.31 28.04
C LEU A 172 -15.29 -25.93 27.41
N SER A 173 -16.42 -25.27 27.67
CA SER A 173 -16.65 -23.91 27.15
C SER A 173 -15.72 -22.87 27.79
N ILE A 174 -15.40 -23.04 29.08
CA ILE A 174 -14.45 -22.19 29.82
C ILE A 174 -13.03 -22.38 29.27
N GLU A 175 -12.63 -23.63 29.03
CA GLU A 175 -11.32 -23.94 28.44
C GLU A 175 -11.19 -23.36 27.03
N ARG A 176 -12.20 -23.57 26.16
CA ARG A 176 -12.25 -22.95 24.82
C ARG A 176 -12.17 -21.43 24.88
N ALA A 177 -12.83 -20.81 25.88
CA ALA A 177 -12.76 -19.37 26.09
C ALA A 177 -11.35 -18.91 26.47
N ARG A 178 -10.70 -19.60 27.42
CA ARG A 178 -9.33 -19.30 27.83
C ARG A 178 -8.36 -19.40 26.66
N THR A 179 -8.43 -20.48 25.88
CA THR A 179 -7.56 -20.68 24.72
C THR A 179 -7.75 -19.60 23.66
N ALA A 180 -9.00 -19.27 23.30
CA ALA A 180 -9.28 -18.25 22.30
C ALA A 180 -8.81 -16.84 22.73
N VAL A 181 -8.95 -16.51 24.02
CA VAL A 181 -8.49 -15.23 24.57
C VAL A 181 -6.97 -15.17 24.63
N ALA A 182 -6.30 -16.26 25.03
CA ALA A 182 -4.84 -16.34 25.07
C ALA A 182 -4.23 -16.16 23.67
N GLU A 183 -4.75 -16.87 22.67
CA GLU A 183 -4.33 -16.75 21.28
C GLU A 183 -4.48 -15.30 20.76
N LEU A 184 -5.61 -14.65 21.02
CA LEU A 184 -5.81 -13.25 20.62
C LEU A 184 -4.83 -12.31 21.33
N SER A 185 -4.52 -12.56 22.59
CA SER A 185 -3.55 -11.77 23.36
C SER A 185 -2.15 -11.86 22.75
N GLU A 186 -1.70 -13.07 22.40
CA GLU A 186 -0.41 -13.30 21.72
C GLU A 186 -0.34 -12.56 20.38
N LEU A 187 -1.38 -12.68 19.55
CA LEU A 187 -1.43 -11.98 18.25
C LEU A 187 -1.44 -10.45 18.42
N ARG A 188 -2.11 -9.91 19.45
CA ARG A 188 -2.06 -8.48 19.78
C ARG A 188 -0.66 -8.04 20.18
N ALA A 189 0.02 -8.81 21.03
CA ALA A 189 1.38 -8.53 21.45
C ALA A 189 2.36 -8.54 20.26
N ALA A 190 2.26 -9.55 19.39
CA ALA A 190 3.07 -9.66 18.17
C ALA A 190 2.82 -8.50 17.20
N ARG A 191 1.56 -8.05 17.04
CA ARG A 191 1.23 -6.86 16.22
C ARG A 191 1.87 -5.60 16.81
N ARG A 192 1.70 -5.36 18.11
CA ARG A 192 2.24 -4.20 18.82
C ARG A 192 3.76 -4.09 18.69
N ALA A 193 4.47 -5.20 18.94
CA ALA A 193 5.92 -5.27 18.83
C ALA A 193 6.42 -4.86 17.44
N ARG A 194 5.71 -5.25 16.36
CA ARG A 194 6.10 -4.91 14.99
C ARG A 194 5.74 -3.48 14.59
N THR A 195 4.63 -2.95 15.08
CA THR A 195 4.20 -1.58 14.75
C THR A 195 4.85 -0.51 15.64
N GLY A 196 5.92 -0.85 16.38
CA GLY A 196 6.61 0.09 17.26
C GLY A 196 5.80 0.54 18.48
N TRP A 197 4.72 -0.18 18.81
CA TRP A 197 3.95 0.03 20.04
C TRP A 197 4.56 -0.82 21.15
N THR A 198 5.68 -0.40 21.72
CA THR A 198 6.16 -0.97 22.99
C THR A 198 5.67 -0.12 24.16
N ALA A 199 5.30 -0.82 25.24
CA ALA A 199 4.63 -0.33 26.45
C ALA A 199 5.37 0.80 27.17
#